data_AF-A0A1Q8G2M0-F1
#
_entry.id   AF-A0A1Q8G2M0-F1
#
_cell.length_a   1.000
_cell.length_b   1.000
_cell.length_c   1.000
_cell.angle_alpha   90.00
_cell.angle_beta   90.00
_cell.angle_gamma   90.00
#
_symmetry.space_group_name_H-M   'P 1'
#
loop_
_entity.id
_entity.type
_entity.pdbx_description
1 polymer ?
#
loop_
_entity_poly.entity_id
_entity_poly.type
_entity_poly.pdbx_seq_one_letter_code
_entity_poly.pdbx_strand_id
1 'polypeptide(L)'
;MARKIVLTIAAAALSVTVSAQQNPSATNNITKMACQSYKQSLVNMIRSATEGLSDEALRQNNQPPLTGNLKQQTTRDILQSVIESEPNRAMRQVITKASNAYIRSQSIESFERGLAELVPACVEIRTAQNRQQTNEFQQGQPAPGQGPESSDNKPNNEGQRSTLPSTNSYL
;
A
#
# COMPACT_ATOMS: atom_id res chain seq x y z
N MET A 1 -11.35 36.78 -0.39
CA MET A 1 -9.98 36.30 -0.10
C MET A 1 -10.08 34.83 0.33
N ALA A 2 -9.77 33.89 -0.55
CA ALA A 2 -9.89 32.45 -0.28
C ALA A 2 -8.55 31.90 0.24
N ARG A 3 -8.53 31.45 1.50
CA ARG A 3 -7.37 30.74 2.09
C ARG A 3 -7.43 29.28 1.66
N LYS A 4 -6.51 28.87 0.78
CA LYS A 4 -6.28 27.48 0.41
C LYS A 4 -5.49 26.80 1.52
N ILE A 5 -6.09 25.81 2.19
CA ILE A 5 -5.39 24.94 3.14
C ILE A 5 -4.82 23.78 2.31
N VAL A 6 -3.50 23.75 2.17
CA VAL A 6 -2.75 22.67 1.51
C VAL A 6 -2.35 21.68 2.60
N LEU A 7 -2.97 20.49 2.63
CA LEU A 7 -2.50 19.37 3.43
C LEU A 7 -1.48 18.57 2.60
N THR A 8 -0.21 18.71 2.93
CA THR A 8 0.88 17.86 2.42
C THR A 8 0.98 16.60 3.28
N ILE A 9 0.67 15.44 2.69
CA ILE A 9 0.89 14.13 3.31
C ILE A 9 2.26 13.62 2.83
N ALA A 10 3.20 13.53 3.77
CA ALA A 10 4.53 12.96 3.52
C ALA A 10 4.42 11.43 3.40
N ALA A 11 4.77 10.88 2.24
CA ALA A 11 4.89 9.45 2.03
C ALA A 11 6.25 8.97 2.56
N ALA A 12 6.24 8.24 3.67
CA ALA A 12 7.43 7.55 4.17
C ALA A 12 7.67 6.29 3.34
N ALA A 13 8.72 6.30 2.51
CA ALA A 13 9.19 5.13 1.79
C ALA A 13 10.04 4.26 2.74
N LEU A 14 9.49 3.13 3.19
CA LEU A 14 10.25 2.12 3.91
C LEU A 14 10.91 1.18 2.91
N SER A 15 12.22 1.34 2.72
CA SER A 15 13.06 0.41 1.96
C SER A 15 13.31 -0.84 2.80
N VAL A 16 12.69 -1.97 2.43
CA VAL A 16 12.99 -3.28 3.05
C VAL A 16 13.97 -4.02 2.13
N THR A 17 15.21 -4.17 2.57
CA THR A 17 16.18 -5.08 1.97
C THR A 17 15.75 -6.52 2.23
N VAL A 18 15.40 -7.27 1.18
CA VAL A 18 14.97 -8.68 1.26
C VAL A 18 16.16 -9.60 1.04
N SER A 19 16.53 -10.35 2.08
CA SER A 19 17.32 -11.58 1.98
C SER A 19 16.37 -12.76 1.76
N ALA A 20 16.74 -13.66 0.87
CA ALA A 20 15.96 -14.76 0.31
C ALA A 20 15.35 -15.74 1.35
N GLN A 21 14.07 -16.08 1.18
CA GLN A 21 13.50 -17.44 1.05
C GLN A 21 11.98 -17.30 0.92
N GLN A 22 11.49 -17.29 -0.33
CA GLN A 22 10.07 -17.10 -0.63
C GLN A 22 9.28 -18.37 -0.25
N ASN A 23 8.68 -18.34 0.93
CA ASN A 23 7.59 -19.25 1.29
C ASN A 23 6.30 -18.68 0.68
N PRO A 24 5.74 -19.25 -0.41
CA PRO A 24 4.64 -18.62 -1.17
C PRO A 24 3.40 -18.37 -0.31
N SER A 25 3.19 -19.18 0.73
CA SER A 25 2.12 -19.02 1.71
C SER A 25 2.28 -17.78 2.60
N ALA A 26 3.50 -17.37 2.94
CA ALA A 26 3.75 -16.19 3.75
C ALA A 26 3.50 -14.90 2.96
N THR A 27 3.91 -14.85 1.69
CA THR A 27 3.72 -13.69 0.81
C THR A 27 2.23 -13.42 0.52
N ASN A 28 1.43 -14.48 0.34
CA ASN A 28 -0.01 -14.34 0.14
C ASN A 28 -0.73 -13.82 1.39
N ASN A 29 -0.32 -14.26 2.59
CA ASN A 29 -0.89 -13.77 3.85
C ASN A 29 -0.53 -12.30 4.12
N ILE A 30 0.71 -11.89 3.87
CA ILE A 30 1.13 -10.48 4.00
C ILE A 30 0.36 -9.59 3.02
N THR A 31 0.20 -10.04 1.77
CA THR A 31 -0.57 -9.31 0.75
C THR A 31 -2.03 -9.16 1.17
N LYS A 32 -2.64 -10.23 1.69
CA LYS A 32 -4.01 -10.19 2.22
C LYS A 32 -4.16 -9.21 3.38
N MET A 33 -3.23 -9.22 4.33
CA MET A 33 -3.23 -8.26 5.46
C MET A 33 -3.07 -6.82 4.98
N ALA A 34 -2.18 -6.56 4.01
CA ALA A 34 -2.01 -5.23 3.43
C ALA A 34 -3.30 -4.74 2.73
N CYS A 35 -3.95 -5.62 1.96
CA CYS A 35 -5.22 -5.30 1.30
C CYS A 35 -6.37 -5.09 2.31
N GLN A 36 -6.39 -5.84 3.41
CA GLN A 36 -7.34 -5.62 4.52
C GLN A 36 -7.08 -4.29 5.23
N SER A 37 -5.82 -3.96 5.50
CA SER A 37 -5.43 -2.68 6.08
C SER A 37 -5.84 -1.51 5.18
N TYR A 38 -5.65 -1.65 3.87
CA TYR A 38 -6.12 -0.66 2.89
C TYR A 38 -7.64 -0.48 2.95
N LYS A 39 -8.42 -1.57 2.94
CA LYS A 39 -9.88 -1.52 3.12
C LYS A 39 -10.25 -0.74 4.39
N GLN A 40 -9.61 -1.06 5.52
CA GLN A 40 -9.92 -0.42 6.80
C GLN A 40 -9.53 1.06 6.80
N SER A 41 -8.43 1.43 6.14
CA SER A 41 -8.00 2.82 5.98
C SER A 41 -9.05 3.64 5.24
N LEU A 42 -9.62 3.12 4.14
CA LEU A 42 -10.70 3.79 3.41
C LEU A 42 -11.93 4.00 4.30
N VAL A 43 -12.33 2.98 5.05
CA VAL A 43 -13.49 3.05 5.96
C VAL A 43 -13.25 4.10 7.05
N ASN A 44 -12.09 4.07 7.70
CA ASN A 44 -11.74 5.01 8.76
C ASN A 44 -11.68 6.44 8.24
N MET A 45 -11.10 6.65 7.05
CA MET A 45 -11.04 7.96 6.42
C MET A 45 -12.43 8.55 6.20
N ILE A 46 -13.37 7.76 5.64
CA ILE A 46 -14.74 8.23 5.42
C ILE A 46 -15.46 8.46 6.74
N ARG A 47 -15.29 7.56 7.72
CA ARG A 47 -15.87 7.75 9.06
C ARG A 47 -15.41 9.06 9.69
N SER A 48 -14.10 9.28 9.78
CA SER A 48 -13.53 10.51 10.36
C SER A 48 -13.92 11.77 9.57
N ALA A 49 -13.95 11.71 8.25
CA ALA A 49 -14.44 12.82 7.43
C ALA A 49 -15.88 13.19 7.77
N THR A 50 -16.75 12.18 7.89
CA THR A 50 -18.18 12.40 8.15
C THR A 50 -18.44 12.86 9.59
N GLU A 51 -17.69 12.36 10.56
CA GLU A 51 -17.71 12.82 11.94
C GLU A 51 -17.21 14.27 12.06
N GLY A 52 -16.17 14.64 11.30
CA GLY A 52 -15.68 16.02 11.23
C GLY A 52 -16.69 17.03 10.65
N LEU A 53 -17.65 16.55 9.86
CA LEU A 53 -18.76 17.35 9.32
C LEU A 53 -19.99 17.38 10.23
N SER A 54 -19.96 16.68 11.37
CA SER A 54 -21.05 16.72 12.35
C SER A 54 -21.17 18.10 12.99
N ASP A 55 -22.39 18.50 13.38
CA ASP A 55 -22.60 19.80 14.01
C ASP A 55 -21.82 19.94 15.31
N GLU A 56 -21.64 18.85 16.05
CA GLU A 56 -20.87 18.85 17.29
C GLU A 56 -19.38 19.07 17.02
N ALA A 57 -18.79 18.40 16.02
CA ALA A 57 -17.40 18.62 15.65
C ALA A 57 -17.17 20.06 15.14
N LEU A 58 -18.08 20.59 14.33
CA LEU A 58 -18.00 21.97 13.83
C LEU A 58 -18.09 22.97 14.99
N ARG A 59 -19.01 22.74 15.93
CA ARG A 59 -19.18 23.58 17.11
C ARG A 59 -17.94 23.57 18.00
N GLN A 60 -17.33 22.40 18.23
CA GLN A 60 -16.07 22.26 18.97
C GLN A 60 -14.90 23.01 18.30
N ASN A 61 -14.93 23.11 16.97
CA ASN A 61 -13.93 23.84 16.18
C ASN A 61 -14.28 25.32 15.94
N ASN A 62 -15.30 25.87 16.61
CA ASN A 62 -15.80 27.24 16.40
C ASN A 62 -16.19 27.54 14.93
N GLN A 63 -16.68 26.53 14.21
CA GLN A 63 -17.19 26.66 12.86
C GLN A 63 -18.73 26.71 12.85
N PRO A 64 -19.33 27.48 11.94
CA PRO A 64 -20.79 27.46 11.79
C PRO A 64 -21.26 26.08 11.32
N PRO A 65 -22.47 25.64 11.75
CA PRO A 65 -23.03 24.38 11.30
C PRO A 65 -23.24 24.41 9.78
N LEU A 66 -22.94 23.28 9.13
CA LEU A 66 -23.16 23.14 7.69
C LEU A 66 -24.62 22.76 7.42
N THR A 67 -25.20 23.30 6.35
CA THR A 67 -26.52 22.84 5.88
C THR A 67 -26.44 21.39 5.41
N GLY A 68 -27.55 20.65 5.46
CA GLY A 68 -27.59 19.25 5.03
C GLY A 68 -27.07 19.03 3.60
N ASN A 69 -27.41 19.95 2.69
CA ASN A 69 -26.93 19.92 1.30
C ASN A 69 -25.41 20.11 1.23
N LEU A 70 -24.85 21.01 2.04
CA LEU A 70 -23.42 21.26 2.04
C LEU A 70 -22.64 20.09 2.65
N LYS A 71 -23.15 19.48 3.73
CA LYS A 71 -22.59 18.24 4.28
C LYS A 71 -22.58 17.13 3.23
N GLN A 72 -23.70 16.93 2.54
CA GLN A 72 -23.81 15.90 1.51
C GLN A 72 -22.86 16.16 0.33
N GLN A 73 -22.73 17.41 -0.10
CA GLN A 73 -21.81 17.78 -1.17
C GLN A 73 -20.35 17.52 -0.75
N THR A 74 -19.94 17.97 0.44
CA THR A 74 -18.58 17.73 0.94
C THR A 74 -18.28 16.23 1.05
N THR A 75 -19.24 15.42 1.52
CA THR A 75 -19.03 13.97 1.58
C THR A 75 -18.90 13.35 0.19
N ARG A 76 -19.65 13.83 -0.82
CA ARG A 76 -19.47 13.39 -2.22
C ARG A 76 -18.10 13.77 -2.75
N ASP A 77 -17.63 14.98 -2.48
CA ASP A 77 -16.34 15.46 -2.96
C ASP A 77 -15.18 14.64 -2.35
N ILE A 78 -15.28 14.28 -1.06
CA ILE A 78 -14.31 13.40 -0.39
C ILE A 78 -14.30 12.02 -1.03
N LEU A 79 -15.47 11.40 -1.25
CA LEU A 79 -15.57 10.10 -1.90
C LEU A 79 -15.02 10.13 -3.33
N GLN A 80 -15.29 11.20 -4.08
CA GLN A 80 -14.77 11.41 -5.41
C GLN A 80 -13.24 11.51 -5.40
N SER A 81 -12.65 12.26 -4.46
CA SER A 81 -11.21 12.33 -4.30
C SER A 81 -10.58 10.96 -4.00
N VAL A 82 -11.24 10.14 -3.18
CA VAL A 82 -10.79 8.76 -2.90
C VAL A 82 -10.80 7.92 -4.18
N ILE A 83 -11.89 7.97 -4.95
CA ILE A 83 -12.01 7.26 -6.23
C ILE A 83 -10.91 7.69 -7.22
N GLU A 84 -10.64 8.98 -7.33
CA GLU A 84 -9.65 9.53 -8.26
C GLU A 84 -8.21 9.15 -7.87
N SER A 85 -7.95 9.07 -6.56
CA SER A 85 -6.64 8.68 -6.03
C SER A 85 -6.27 7.21 -6.26
N GLU A 86 -7.25 6.35 -6.57
CA GLU A 86 -7.03 4.91 -6.76
C GLU A 86 -6.46 4.62 -8.17
N PRO A 87 -5.16 4.28 -8.33
CA PRO A 87 -4.56 4.05 -9.64
C PRO A 87 -5.14 2.84 -10.37
N ASN A 88 -5.60 1.81 -9.66
CA ASN A 88 -6.07 0.59 -10.31
C ASN A 88 -7.55 0.69 -10.69
N ARG A 89 -7.85 0.46 -11.98
CA ARG A 89 -9.23 0.54 -12.50
C ARG A 89 -10.22 -0.41 -11.81
N ALA A 90 -9.80 -1.64 -11.51
CA ALA A 90 -10.68 -2.62 -10.87
C ALA A 90 -11.00 -2.23 -9.43
N MET A 91 -9.97 -1.84 -8.65
CA MET A 91 -10.19 -1.34 -7.29
C MET A 91 -11.03 -0.05 -7.30
N ARG A 92 -10.76 0.85 -8.25
CA ARG A 92 -11.53 2.09 -8.43
C ARG A 92 -13.03 1.80 -8.63
N GLN A 93 -13.38 0.83 -9.47
CA GLN A 93 -14.77 0.43 -9.69
C GLN A 93 -15.45 -0.09 -8.41
N VAL A 94 -14.73 -0.86 -7.59
CA VAL A 94 -15.25 -1.34 -6.29
C VAL A 94 -15.50 -0.16 -5.36
N ILE A 95 -14.53 0.76 -5.23
CA ILE A 95 -14.65 1.96 -4.41
C ILE A 95 -15.80 2.85 -4.90
N THR A 96 -15.99 3.02 -6.21
CA THR A 96 -17.10 3.78 -6.79
C THR A 96 -18.46 3.16 -6.41
N LYS A 97 -18.60 1.84 -6.52
CA LYS A 97 -19.83 1.13 -6.11
C LYS A 97 -20.10 1.33 -4.62
N ALA A 98 -19.09 1.18 -3.77
CA ALA A 98 -19.20 1.40 -2.34
C ALA A 98 -19.58 2.85 -1.99
N SER A 99 -18.96 3.82 -2.67
CA SER A 99 -19.25 5.25 -2.51
C SER A 99 -20.69 5.57 -2.88
N ASN A 100 -21.20 5.00 -3.98
CA ASN A 100 -22.60 5.17 -4.38
C ASN A 100 -23.56 4.52 -3.38
N ALA A 101 -23.21 3.38 -2.79
CA ALA A 101 -24.01 2.76 -1.73
C ALA A 101 -24.08 3.66 -0.50
N TYR A 102 -22.93 4.22 -0.07
CA TYR A 102 -22.86 5.19 1.02
C TYR A 102 -23.73 6.42 0.74
N ILE A 103 -23.63 7.02 -0.45
CA ILE A 103 -24.41 8.24 -0.78
C ILE A 103 -25.92 8.00 -0.69
N ARG A 104 -26.38 6.79 -1.06
CA ARG A 104 -27.80 6.43 -1.03
C ARG A 104 -28.32 6.19 0.39
N SER A 105 -27.56 5.50 1.22
CA SER A 105 -28.00 5.09 2.56
C SER A 105 -27.52 6.01 3.68
N GLN A 106 -26.53 6.86 3.41
CA GLN A 106 -25.80 7.68 4.38
C GLN A 106 -25.20 6.87 5.53
N SER A 107 -24.91 5.58 5.30
CA SER A 107 -24.45 4.63 6.32
C SER A 107 -23.07 4.08 5.98
N ILE A 108 -22.18 4.08 6.98
CA ILE A 108 -20.82 3.54 6.85
C ILE A 108 -20.85 2.02 6.63
N GLU A 109 -21.82 1.31 7.20
CA GLU A 109 -22.01 -0.12 7.03
C GLU A 109 -22.33 -0.48 5.56
N SER A 110 -22.99 0.43 4.85
CA SER A 110 -23.26 0.25 3.41
C SER A 110 -22.00 0.44 2.57
N PHE A 111 -21.12 1.36 2.98
CA PHE A 111 -19.79 1.52 2.39
C PHE A 111 -18.93 0.28 2.62
N GLU A 112 -18.82 -0.17 3.88
CA GLU A 112 -18.04 -1.35 4.28
C GLU A 112 -18.46 -2.63 3.53
N ARG A 113 -19.78 -2.82 3.36
CA ARG A 113 -20.36 -3.91 2.55
C ARG A 113 -20.05 -3.74 1.07
N GLY A 114 -20.15 -2.52 0.53
CA GLY A 114 -19.76 -2.22 -0.85
C GLY A 114 -18.29 -2.53 -1.16
N LEU A 115 -17.42 -2.49 -0.14
CA LEU A 115 -16.00 -2.86 -0.23
C LEU A 115 -15.73 -4.37 0.00
N ALA A 116 -16.74 -5.24 -0.02
CA ALA A 116 -16.54 -6.69 0.15
C ALA A 116 -15.53 -7.27 -0.85
N GLU A 117 -15.64 -6.85 -2.12
CA GLU A 117 -14.79 -7.32 -3.23
C GLU A 117 -13.42 -6.62 -3.30
N LEU A 118 -13.13 -5.64 -2.43
CA LEU A 118 -11.89 -4.86 -2.53
C LEU A 118 -10.67 -5.72 -2.19
N VAL A 119 -10.75 -6.50 -1.10
CA VAL A 119 -9.65 -7.34 -0.63
C VAL A 119 -9.29 -8.44 -1.66
N PRO A 120 -10.24 -9.24 -2.18
CA PRO A 120 -9.91 -10.25 -3.19
C PRO A 120 -9.32 -9.63 -4.46
N ALA A 121 -9.89 -8.53 -4.97
CA ALA A 121 -9.35 -7.83 -6.13
C ALA A 121 -7.93 -7.31 -5.89
N CYS A 122 -7.68 -6.67 -4.74
CA CYS A 122 -6.36 -6.17 -4.36
C CYS A 122 -5.31 -7.29 -4.28
N VAL A 123 -5.66 -8.44 -3.69
CA VAL A 123 -4.76 -9.59 -3.60
C VAL A 123 -4.41 -10.12 -4.97
N GLU A 124 -5.40 -10.27 -5.86
CA GLU A 124 -5.17 -10.75 -7.23
C GLU A 124 -4.20 -9.83 -7.99
N ILE A 125 -4.43 -8.51 -7.94
CA ILE A 125 -3.59 -7.50 -8.60
C ILE A 125 -2.16 -7.56 -8.05
N ARG A 126 -2.00 -7.54 -6.72
CA ARG A 126 -0.69 -7.52 -6.05
C ARG A 126 0.09 -8.81 -6.32
N THR A 127 -0.58 -9.96 -6.29
CA THR A 127 0.06 -11.24 -6.59
C THR A 127 0.48 -11.35 -8.05
N ALA A 128 -0.33 -10.82 -9.00
CA ALA A 128 0.05 -10.76 -10.40
C ALA A 128 1.29 -9.86 -10.63
N GLN A 129 1.35 -8.70 -9.98
CA GLN A 129 2.51 -7.79 -10.04
C GLN A 129 3.78 -8.43 -9.47
N ASN A 130 3.67 -9.09 -8.31
CA ASN A 130 4.81 -9.78 -7.70
C ASN A 130 5.36 -10.91 -8.61
N ARG A 131 4.48 -11.63 -9.32
CA ARG A 131 4.90 -12.66 -10.29
C ARG A 131 5.66 -12.08 -11.47
N GLN A 132 5.20 -10.94 -12.02
CA GLN A 132 5.88 -10.26 -13.12
C GLN A 132 7.29 -9.81 -12.72
N GLN A 133 7.43 -9.17 -11.55
CA GLN A 133 8.74 -8.72 -11.05
C GLN A 133 9.70 -9.88 -10.78
N THR A 134 9.19 -11.02 -10.31
CA THR A 134 10.01 -12.22 -10.07
C THR A 134 10.53 -12.81 -11.39
N ASN A 135 9.72 -12.81 -12.44
CA ASN A 135 10.12 -13.31 -13.76
C ASN A 135 11.15 -12.39 -14.44
N GLU A 136 11.04 -11.07 -14.28
CA GLU A 136 12.02 -10.11 -14.78
C GLU A 136 13.38 -10.25 -14.06
N PHE A 137 13.36 -10.51 -12.74
CA PHE A 137 14.59 -10.78 -11.97
C PHE A 137 15.30 -12.07 -12.40
N GLN A 138 14.56 -13.11 -12.80
CA GLN A 138 15.15 -14.37 -13.27
C GLN A 138 15.71 -14.29 -14.70
N GLN A 139 15.19 -13.40 -15.55
CA GLN A 139 15.73 -13.19 -16.90
C GLN A 139 17.01 -12.32 -16.93
N GLY A 140 17.32 -11.60 -15.85
CA GLY A 140 18.53 -10.80 -15.71
C GLY A 140 19.72 -11.52 -15.06
N GLN A 141 19.58 -12.78 -14.64
CA GLN A 141 20.69 -13.54 -14.06
C GLN A 141 21.51 -14.20 -15.18
N PRO A 142 22.84 -13.90 -15.29
CA PRO A 142 23.69 -14.67 -16.17
C PRO A 142 23.64 -16.14 -15.73
N ALA A 143 23.49 -17.05 -16.69
CA ALA A 143 23.54 -18.49 -16.45
C ALA A 143 24.76 -18.79 -15.56
N PRO A 144 24.64 -19.67 -14.55
CA PRO A 144 25.77 -20.06 -13.72
C PRO A 144 26.89 -20.53 -14.66
N GLY A 145 27.98 -19.76 -14.69
CA GLY A 145 29.11 -19.99 -15.56
C GLY A 145 29.55 -21.43 -15.44
N GLN A 146 29.72 -22.08 -16.59
CA GLN A 146 30.42 -23.35 -16.71
C GLN A 146 31.70 -23.25 -15.89
N GLY A 147 31.81 -24.09 -14.87
CA GLY A 147 33.00 -24.16 -14.03
C GLY A 147 34.23 -24.35 -14.92
N PRO A 148 35.34 -23.64 -14.66
CA PRO A 148 36.54 -23.79 -15.47
C PRO A 148 37.05 -25.23 -15.39
N GLU A 149 37.41 -25.76 -16.56
CA GLU A 149 38.04 -27.05 -16.76
C GLU A 149 39.17 -27.29 -15.74
N SER A 150 39.10 -28.42 -15.04
CA SER A 150 40.24 -28.95 -14.29
C SER A 150 41.33 -29.36 -15.29
N SER A 151 42.42 -28.59 -15.35
CA SER A 151 43.71 -29.07 -15.85
C SER A 151 44.76 -28.97 -14.74
N ASP A 152 45.49 -30.07 -14.61
CA ASP A 152 46.50 -30.36 -13.61
C ASP A 152 47.57 -29.27 -13.43
N ASN A 153 47.86 -28.89 -12.18
CA ASN A 153 49.15 -29.17 -11.54
C ASN A 153 49.24 -28.64 -10.10
N LYS A 154 49.96 -29.42 -9.29
CA LYS A 154 50.25 -29.29 -7.85
C LYS A 154 51.46 -28.35 -7.61
N PRO A 155 51.90 -28.14 -6.35
CA PRO A 155 51.55 -27.07 -5.41
C PRO A 155 52.67 -26.02 -5.25
N ASN A 156 52.46 -24.96 -4.43
CA ASN A 156 53.30 -24.58 -3.28
C ASN A 156 53.29 -23.06 -2.99
N ASN A 157 52.97 -22.75 -1.72
CA ASN A 157 53.48 -21.68 -0.87
C ASN A 157 53.04 -20.19 -1.03
N GLU A 158 52.87 -19.60 0.17
CA GLU A 158 52.75 -18.17 0.53
C GLU A 158 51.36 -17.52 0.43
N GLY A 159 50.57 -17.75 1.49
CA GLY A 159 49.35 -16.99 1.76
C GLY A 159 49.65 -15.53 2.12
N GLN A 160 49.22 -14.61 1.25
CA GLN A 160 49.10 -13.18 1.57
C GLN A 160 47.64 -12.71 1.43
N ARG A 161 47.19 -12.11 2.54
CA ARG A 161 46.11 -11.13 2.72
C ARG A 161 44.65 -11.55 2.47
N SER A 162 44.02 -11.94 3.58
CA SER A 162 42.59 -11.72 3.87
C SER A 162 42.19 -10.24 3.73
N THR A 163 41.06 -9.97 3.09
CA THR A 163 40.32 -8.70 3.22
C THR A 163 38.86 -8.97 3.60
N LEU A 164 38.66 -9.56 4.79
CA LEU A 164 37.37 -9.50 5.47
C LEU A 164 37.49 -8.46 6.61
N PRO A 165 36.61 -7.46 6.67
CA PRO A 165 36.61 -6.51 7.78
C PRO A 165 36.08 -7.17 9.06
N SER A 166 36.90 -7.19 10.12
CA SER A 166 36.49 -7.58 11.47
C SER A 166 35.58 -6.50 12.08
N THR A 167 34.31 -6.84 12.27
CA THR A 167 33.44 -6.17 13.25
C THR A 167 33.84 -6.58 14.65
N ASN A 168 34.33 -5.63 15.46
CA ASN A 168 34.01 -5.50 16.88
C ASN A 168 34.80 -4.33 17.49
N SER A 169 34.13 -3.20 17.68
CA SER A 169 34.51 -2.18 18.68
C SER A 169 33.34 -1.22 18.88
N TYR A 170 32.52 -1.47 19.89
CA TYR A 170 31.85 -0.40 20.64
C TYR A 170 32.11 -0.68 22.11
N LEU A 171 32.92 0.23 22.69
CA LEU A 171 33.14 0.60 24.10
C LEU A 171 32.74 -0.39 25.19
#